data_AF-A0A2G6F0H9-F1
#
_entry.id   AF-A0A2G6F0H9-F1
#
_cell.length_a   1.000
_cell.length_b   1.000
_cell.length_c   1.000
_cell.angle_alpha   90.00
_cell.angle_beta   90.00
_cell.angle_gamma   90.00
#
_symmetry.space_group_name_H-M   'P 1'
#
loop_
_entity.id
_entity.type
_entity.pdbx_description
1 polymer ?
#
loop_
_entity_poly.entity_id
_entity_poly.type
_entity_poly.pdbx_seq_one_letter_code
_entity_poly.pdbx_strand_id
1 'polypeptide(L)'
;MKTVTYKLFFVLAILLVFAAKCKKEQPIITFDYVAQEEKDRAALEEYLTTHYLDAENNIQEISDGETPLMDQVLTKTVSITKDYYNDEIDGEVTIDYTLYYLITEEGVGINPKHTDSVNFSFKGMTLDNEVFGEENYGMWAGILDSGDVFGEGLIIGMNRGLLEFKSGTWTTNLDGSISLNLVKQETDWDHDGIDSMYEDVDGNGILTDDDTDGDNILNFADSDDDGDGKLTKDEHPDPNGDGNPEDAQDSDGDGTPDYLDADS
;
A
#
# COMPACT_ATOMS: atom_id res chain seq x y z
N MET A 1 90.88 1.24 10.93
CA MET A 1 90.72 0.59 9.61
C MET A 1 89.70 -0.54 9.79
N LYS A 2 88.77 -0.71 8.82
CA LYS A 2 87.50 -1.49 8.82
C LYS A 2 86.27 -0.65 9.23
N THR A 3 85.73 0.18 8.32
CA THR A 3 84.66 -0.07 7.31
C THR A 3 83.29 -0.32 7.91
N VAL A 4 82.44 0.72 7.90
CA VAL A 4 80.99 0.59 8.08
C VAL A 4 80.30 1.21 6.86
N THR A 5 79.43 0.40 6.28
CA THR A 5 78.75 0.54 4.99
C THR A 5 77.49 1.40 5.16
N TYR A 6 77.30 2.41 4.31
CA TYR A 6 76.06 3.20 4.25
C TYR A 6 74.98 2.43 3.48
N LYS A 7 73.82 2.19 4.10
CA LYS A 7 72.59 1.79 3.39
C LYS A 7 71.69 3.01 3.23
N LEU A 8 71.58 3.44 1.98
CA LEU A 8 70.60 4.38 1.45
C LEU A 8 69.19 3.79 1.64
N PHE A 9 68.33 4.42 2.43
CA PHE A 9 66.90 4.10 2.43
C PHE A 9 66.07 5.34 2.11
N PHE A 10 65.18 5.10 1.16
CA PHE A 10 64.40 6.04 0.37
C PHE A 10 63.30 6.72 1.21
N VAL A 11 62.96 7.93 0.80
CA VAL A 11 61.85 8.76 1.29
C VAL A 11 60.52 8.00 1.22
N LEU A 12 59.79 7.93 2.34
CA LEU A 12 58.33 7.78 2.34
C LEU A 12 57.73 8.79 3.33
N ALA A 13 57.76 10.06 2.93
CA ALA A 13 56.77 11.00 3.40
C ALA A 13 55.46 10.64 2.68
N ILE A 14 54.54 9.98 3.38
CA ILE A 14 53.07 9.90 3.18
C ILE A 14 52.60 8.84 4.18
N LEU A 15 52.17 9.25 5.38
CA LEU A 15 51.20 8.55 6.23
C LEU A 15 51.02 9.31 7.55
N LEU A 16 50.02 10.21 7.56
CA LEU A 16 49.15 10.60 8.70
C LEU A 16 48.54 12.00 8.47
N VAL A 17 47.91 12.18 7.31
CA VAL A 17 46.83 13.16 7.16
C VAL A 17 45.66 12.40 6.54
N PHE A 18 44.94 11.64 7.36
CA PHE A 18 43.62 11.13 7.00
C PHE A 18 42.63 11.41 8.13
N ALA A 19 41.74 12.34 7.81
CA ALA A 19 40.34 12.39 8.20
C ALA A 19 40.00 12.42 9.70
N ALA A 20 40.18 13.59 10.33
CA ALA A 20 39.12 14.09 11.21
C ALA A 20 38.01 14.71 10.34
N LYS A 21 37.34 13.89 9.53
CA LYS A 21 36.05 14.26 8.94
C LYS A 21 35.05 14.11 10.08
N CYS A 22 34.75 15.23 10.74
CA CYS A 22 33.62 15.32 11.64
C CYS A 22 32.37 14.91 10.85
N LYS A 23 31.88 13.67 11.06
CA LYS A 23 30.49 13.36 10.73
C LYS A 23 29.70 14.25 11.67
N LYS A 24 29.13 15.35 11.16
CA LYS A 24 27.94 15.90 11.79
C LYS A 24 26.91 14.80 11.65
N GLU A 25 26.71 14.03 12.72
CA GLU A 25 25.49 13.27 12.90
C GLU A 25 24.39 14.31 12.84
N GLN A 26 23.67 14.34 11.73
CA GLN A 26 22.42 15.08 11.66
C GLN A 26 21.53 14.44 12.73
N PRO A 27 20.90 15.21 13.63
CA PRO A 27 19.93 14.62 14.54
C PRO A 27 18.90 13.90 13.67
N ILE A 28 18.77 12.59 13.87
CA ILE A 28 17.66 11.84 13.30
C ILE A 28 16.41 12.48 13.93
N ILE A 29 15.66 13.22 13.14
CA ILE A 29 14.38 13.74 13.60
C ILE A 29 13.45 12.55 13.56
N THR A 30 13.27 11.89 14.69
CA THR A 30 12.19 10.91 14.82
C THR A 30 10.88 11.68 14.81
N PHE A 31 10.09 11.45 13.78
CA PHE A 31 8.73 11.95 13.70
C PHE A 31 7.80 11.05 14.51
N ASP A 32 7.04 11.59 15.44
CA ASP A 32 6.11 10.83 16.28
C ASP A 32 4.78 10.63 15.53
N TYR A 33 4.69 9.52 14.80
CA TYR A 33 3.52 9.18 13.99
C TYR A 33 2.26 8.95 14.82
N VAL A 34 2.39 8.41 16.04
CA VAL A 34 1.25 8.18 16.95
C VAL A 34 0.67 9.50 17.43
N ALA A 35 1.53 10.41 17.90
CA ALA A 35 1.06 11.74 18.30
C ALA A 35 0.57 12.60 17.12
N GLN A 36 1.01 12.29 15.88
CA GLN A 36 0.51 12.94 14.68
C GLN A 36 -0.88 12.43 14.32
N GLU A 37 -1.11 11.12 14.35
CA GLU A 37 -2.42 10.51 14.10
C GLU A 37 -3.50 11.12 15.00
N GLU A 38 -3.22 11.29 16.30
CA GLU A 38 -4.19 11.88 17.22
C GLU A 38 -4.59 13.31 16.83
N LYS A 39 -3.65 14.11 16.31
CA LYS A 39 -3.90 15.48 15.86
C LYS A 39 -4.68 15.51 14.56
N ASP A 40 -4.30 14.67 13.61
CA ASP A 40 -4.92 14.64 12.28
C ASP A 40 -6.34 14.08 12.37
N ARG A 41 -6.57 13.05 13.19
CA ARG A 41 -7.91 12.52 13.49
C ARG A 41 -8.79 13.60 14.12
N ALA A 42 -8.29 14.31 15.13
CA ALA A 42 -9.06 15.37 15.78
C ALA A 42 -9.43 16.50 14.81
N ALA A 43 -8.50 16.92 13.95
CA ALA A 43 -8.76 17.94 12.93
C ALA A 43 -9.79 17.48 11.88
N LEU A 44 -9.71 16.21 11.46
CA LEU A 44 -10.67 15.63 10.51
C LEU A 44 -12.07 15.50 11.12
N GLU A 45 -12.19 15.01 12.35
CA GLU A 45 -13.47 14.89 13.06
C GLU A 45 -14.10 16.26 13.32
N GLU A 46 -13.31 17.28 13.65
CA GLU A 46 -13.78 18.66 13.78
C GLU A 46 -14.33 19.17 12.43
N TYR A 47 -13.60 18.95 11.33
CA TYR A 47 -14.04 19.33 10.00
C TYR A 47 -15.36 18.62 9.62
N LEU A 48 -15.45 17.30 9.80
CA LEU A 48 -16.67 16.53 9.49
C LEU A 48 -17.87 16.92 10.38
N THR A 49 -17.63 17.40 11.60
CA THR A 49 -18.68 17.86 12.51
C THR A 49 -19.17 19.27 12.18
N THR A 50 -18.31 20.11 11.60
CA THR A 50 -18.60 21.52 11.30
C THR A 50 -19.05 21.77 9.86
N HIS A 51 -18.90 20.77 9.00
CA HIS A 51 -19.27 20.84 7.58
C HIS A 51 -20.38 19.86 7.21
N TYR A 52 -21.13 20.21 6.17
CA TYR A 52 -22.16 19.36 5.57
C TYR A 52 -21.97 19.26 4.06
N LEU A 53 -22.57 18.23 3.46
CA LEU A 53 -22.65 18.07 2.00
C LEU A 53 -23.97 18.67 1.49
N ASP A 54 -23.88 19.63 0.57
CA ASP A 54 -25.07 20.22 -0.06
C ASP A 54 -25.68 19.32 -1.15
N ALA A 55 -26.80 19.77 -1.73
CA ALA A 55 -27.54 19.03 -2.76
C ALA A 55 -26.77 18.93 -4.09
N GLU A 56 -25.75 19.75 -4.29
CA GLU A 56 -24.85 19.76 -5.44
C GLU A 56 -23.53 19.03 -5.16
N ASN A 57 -23.45 18.28 -4.05
CA ASN A 57 -22.26 17.56 -3.58
C ASN A 57 -21.04 18.45 -3.28
N ASN A 58 -21.25 19.71 -2.91
CA ASN A 58 -20.18 20.56 -2.38
C ASN A 58 -20.19 20.55 -0.86
N ILE A 59 -18.99 20.61 -0.27
CA ILE A 59 -18.82 20.67 1.17
C ILE A 59 -18.86 22.15 1.61
N GLN A 60 -19.69 22.46 2.60
CA GLN A 60 -19.85 23.81 3.15
C GLN A 60 -19.89 23.79 4.68
N GLU A 61 -19.53 24.91 5.31
CA GLU A 61 -19.71 25.09 6.76
C GLU A 61 -21.20 25.12 7.11
N ILE A 62 -21.57 24.49 8.23
CA ILE A 62 -22.93 24.46 8.76
C ILE A 62 -23.31 25.87 9.24
N SER A 63 -24.51 26.32 8.86
CA SER A 63 -24.98 27.67 9.14
C SER A 63 -26.39 27.73 9.74
N ASP A 64 -27.26 26.78 9.41
CA ASP A 64 -28.65 26.72 9.85
C ASP A 64 -29.21 25.28 9.86
N GLY A 65 -28.76 24.49 10.84
CA GLY A 65 -29.38 23.19 11.16
C GLY A 65 -29.15 22.09 10.11
N GLU A 66 -28.19 22.26 9.21
CA GLU A 66 -27.77 21.21 8.29
C GLU A 66 -27.18 20.02 9.06
N THR A 67 -27.29 18.82 8.47
CA THR A 67 -26.78 17.59 9.09
C THR A 67 -25.27 17.51 8.86
N PRO A 68 -24.45 17.41 9.92
CA PRO A 68 -23.01 17.24 9.79
C PRO A 68 -22.64 16.04 8.90
N LEU A 69 -21.48 16.13 8.23
CA LEU A 69 -20.89 14.99 7.54
C LEU A 69 -20.60 13.84 8.51
N MET A 70 -20.18 14.15 9.74
CA MET A 70 -19.85 13.16 10.77
C MET A 70 -21.02 12.23 11.11
N ASP A 71 -22.26 12.72 10.98
CA ASP A 71 -23.47 11.93 11.23
C ASP A 71 -23.83 10.99 10.06
N GLN A 72 -23.12 11.09 8.93
CA GLN A 72 -23.43 10.40 7.68
C GLN A 72 -22.31 9.47 7.21
N VAL A 73 -21.05 9.79 7.55
CA VAL A 73 -19.89 8.98 7.15
C VAL A 73 -19.92 7.58 7.77
N LEU A 74 -19.42 6.63 6.99
CA LEU A 74 -19.04 5.30 7.43
C LEU A 74 -17.55 5.31 7.81
N THR A 75 -17.15 4.34 8.63
CA THR A 75 -15.78 4.23 9.15
C THR A 75 -15.19 2.85 8.90
N LYS A 76 -13.91 2.80 8.51
CA LYS A 76 -13.11 1.57 8.41
C LYS A 76 -11.78 1.77 9.11
N THR A 77 -11.32 0.75 9.83
CA THR A 77 -9.98 0.76 10.43
C THR A 77 -8.96 0.29 9.40
N VAL A 78 -7.87 1.04 9.27
CA VAL A 78 -6.74 0.71 8.41
C VAL A 78 -5.48 0.74 9.26
N SER A 79 -4.91 -0.42 9.51
CA SER A 79 -3.66 -0.57 10.26
C SER A 79 -2.48 -0.39 9.32
N ILE A 80 -1.52 0.45 9.71
CA ILE A 80 -0.29 0.67 8.94
C ILE A 80 0.90 0.44 9.86
N THR A 81 1.75 -0.50 9.50
CA THR A 81 3.03 -0.72 10.18
C THR A 81 4.09 0.19 9.56
N LYS A 82 4.84 0.89 10.41
CA LYS A 82 5.96 1.75 10.01
C LYS A 82 7.21 1.33 10.76
N ASP A 83 8.31 1.26 10.02
CA ASP A 83 9.66 1.24 10.59
C ASP A 83 9.87 2.49 11.44
N TYR A 84 10.08 2.31 12.73
CA TYR A 84 10.19 3.40 13.69
C TYR A 84 11.54 3.37 14.38
N TYR A 85 12.45 4.20 13.87
CA TYR A 85 13.79 4.34 14.45
C TYR A 85 13.87 5.62 15.29
N ASN A 86 13.97 5.45 16.61
CA ASN A 86 14.27 6.54 17.54
C ASN A 86 15.31 6.14 18.60
N ASP A 87 15.77 7.10 19.41
CA ASP A 87 16.82 6.85 20.41
C ASP A 87 16.38 5.88 21.55
N GLU A 88 15.08 5.52 21.64
CA GLU A 88 14.48 4.66 22.69
C GLU A 88 13.83 3.37 22.16
N ILE A 89 13.48 3.30 20.87
CA ILE A 89 12.76 2.21 20.19
C ILE A 89 13.49 1.91 18.88
N ASP A 90 13.91 0.66 18.74
CA ASP A 90 14.41 0.05 17.51
C ASP A 90 13.41 -1.06 17.16
N GLY A 91 12.47 -0.77 16.25
CA GLY A 91 11.41 -1.71 15.89
C GLY A 91 10.28 -1.11 15.06
N GLU A 92 9.20 -1.86 14.92
CA GLU A 92 8.01 -1.49 14.18
C GLU A 92 6.95 -0.85 15.08
N VAL A 93 6.24 0.13 14.55
CA VAL A 93 5.02 0.67 15.15
C VAL A 93 3.85 0.44 14.21
N THR A 94 2.82 -0.25 14.68
CA THR A 94 1.54 -0.36 14.00
C THR A 94 0.60 0.73 14.50
N ILE A 95 0.01 1.48 13.58
CA ILE A 95 -0.93 2.56 13.87
C ILE A 95 -2.25 2.27 13.19
N ASP A 96 -3.33 2.30 13.97
CA ASP A 96 -4.68 2.11 13.49
C ASP A 96 -5.28 3.46 13.09
N TYR A 97 -5.36 3.70 11.79
CA TYR A 97 -6.03 4.88 11.23
C TYR A 97 -7.52 4.62 11.06
N THR A 98 -8.34 5.67 11.25
CA THR A 98 -9.77 5.63 10.91
C THR A 98 -10.00 6.28 9.55
N LEU A 99 -10.40 5.48 8.57
CA LEU A 99 -10.82 5.94 7.25
C LEU A 99 -12.30 6.30 7.28
N TYR A 100 -12.62 7.54 6.94
CA TYR A 100 -13.98 8.06 6.84
C TYR A 100 -14.40 8.13 5.37
N TYR A 101 -15.57 7.57 5.04
CA TYR A 101 -16.08 7.57 3.67
C TYR A 101 -17.60 7.77 3.63
N LEU A 102 -18.10 8.33 2.53
CA LEU A 102 -19.51 8.58 2.31
C LEU A 102 -19.89 8.12 0.90
N ILE A 103 -20.91 7.28 0.81
CA ILE A 103 -21.49 6.83 -0.46
C ILE A 103 -22.71 7.70 -0.74
N THR A 104 -22.56 8.67 -1.64
CA THR A 104 -23.66 9.56 -2.05
C THR A 104 -24.56 8.92 -3.10
N GLU A 105 -23.97 8.09 -3.97
CA GLU A 105 -24.67 7.31 -4.99
C GLU A 105 -24.11 5.88 -5.01
N GLU A 106 -25.01 4.90 -4.86
CA GLU A 106 -24.63 3.48 -4.87
C GLU A 106 -24.34 3.00 -6.29
N GLY A 107 -23.15 2.44 -6.51
CA GLY A 107 -22.79 1.79 -7.77
C GLY A 107 -23.63 0.53 -8.04
N VAL A 108 -23.73 0.13 -9.30
CA VAL A 108 -24.55 -1.03 -9.70
C VAL A 108 -23.75 -2.32 -9.92
N GLY A 109 -22.43 -2.20 -10.01
CA GLY A 109 -21.52 -3.31 -10.28
C GLY A 109 -20.99 -3.93 -8.99
N ILE A 110 -19.78 -4.47 -9.07
CA ILE A 110 -19.06 -5.08 -7.95
C ILE A 110 -18.11 -4.08 -7.29
N ASN A 111 -17.79 -4.34 -6.02
CA ASN A 111 -16.68 -3.72 -5.34
C ASN A 111 -15.36 -4.22 -5.96
N PRO A 112 -14.39 -3.34 -6.21
CA PRO A 112 -13.08 -3.77 -6.68
C PRO A 112 -12.30 -4.44 -5.54
N LYS A 113 -11.30 -5.23 -5.92
CA LYS A 113 -10.39 -5.98 -5.06
C LYS A 113 -8.98 -5.36 -5.13
N HIS A 114 -8.09 -5.75 -4.21
CA HIS A 114 -6.73 -5.20 -4.11
C HIS A 114 -5.87 -5.42 -5.37
N THR A 115 -6.17 -6.41 -6.19
CA THR A 115 -5.43 -6.66 -7.45
C THR A 115 -6.07 -6.03 -8.67
N ASP A 116 -7.26 -5.46 -8.50
CA ASP A 116 -7.94 -4.82 -9.61
C ASP A 116 -7.27 -3.50 -9.97
N SER A 117 -7.26 -3.17 -11.26
CA SER A 117 -7.15 -1.77 -11.66
C SER A 117 -8.52 -1.13 -11.69
N VAL A 118 -8.64 0.11 -11.24
CA VAL A 118 -9.86 0.90 -11.31
C VAL A 118 -9.65 2.16 -12.14
N ASN A 119 -10.70 2.56 -12.85
CA ASN A 119 -10.76 3.88 -13.46
C ASN A 119 -11.74 4.78 -12.69
N PHE A 120 -11.26 5.95 -12.27
CA PHE A 120 -12.01 6.88 -11.45
C PHE A 120 -11.60 8.33 -11.73
N SER A 121 -12.52 9.26 -11.47
CA SER A 121 -12.27 10.69 -11.36
C SER A 121 -12.14 11.07 -9.88
N PHE A 122 -11.31 12.04 -9.55
CA PHE A 122 -11.16 12.51 -8.16
C PHE A 122 -10.96 14.02 -8.09
N LYS A 123 -11.26 14.57 -6.91
CA LYS A 123 -10.91 15.94 -6.53
C LYS A 123 -10.41 15.92 -5.09
N GLY A 124 -9.11 16.18 -4.92
CA GLY A 124 -8.45 16.26 -3.62
C GLY A 124 -8.49 17.68 -3.06
N MET A 125 -8.91 17.81 -1.80
CA MET A 125 -9.03 19.09 -1.09
C MET A 125 -8.41 19.00 0.30
N THR A 126 -7.85 20.11 0.79
CA THR A 126 -7.43 20.25 2.20
C THR A 126 -8.64 20.50 3.11
N LEU A 127 -8.43 20.46 4.43
CA LEU A 127 -9.46 20.81 5.42
C LEU A 127 -9.86 22.30 5.39
N ASP A 128 -9.12 23.14 4.66
CA ASP A 128 -9.48 24.53 4.38
C ASP A 128 -10.25 24.70 3.06
N ASN A 129 -10.71 23.58 2.47
CA ASN A 129 -11.37 23.52 1.17
C ASN A 129 -10.49 23.99 -0.01
N GLU A 130 -9.16 23.99 0.13
CA GLU A 130 -8.25 24.29 -0.98
C GLU A 130 -8.02 23.03 -1.83
N VAL A 131 -8.28 23.14 -3.14
CA VAL A 131 -8.07 22.03 -4.09
C VAL A 131 -6.59 21.88 -4.39
N PHE A 132 -6.03 20.68 -4.18
CA PHE A 132 -4.62 20.38 -4.47
C PHE A 132 -4.41 19.43 -5.65
N GLY A 133 -5.46 18.74 -6.10
CA GLY A 133 -5.42 17.83 -7.25
C GLY A 133 -6.82 17.49 -7.76
N GLU A 134 -6.95 17.30 -9.07
CA GLU A 134 -8.25 17.00 -9.69
C GLU A 134 -8.04 16.26 -11.02
N GLU A 135 -8.81 15.19 -11.23
CA GLU A 135 -8.89 14.45 -12.49
C GLU A 135 -10.36 14.23 -12.86
N ASN A 136 -10.77 14.76 -14.00
CA ASN A 136 -12.16 14.82 -14.45
C ASN A 136 -12.47 13.85 -15.60
N TYR A 137 -11.44 13.30 -16.25
CA TYR A 137 -11.58 12.45 -17.43
C TYR A 137 -11.45 10.96 -17.12
N GLY A 138 -11.18 10.63 -15.86
CA GLY A 138 -10.91 9.27 -15.41
C GLY A 138 -9.44 8.92 -15.57
N MET A 139 -8.83 8.40 -14.52
CA MET A 139 -7.51 7.80 -14.56
C MET A 139 -7.55 6.34 -14.15
N TRP A 140 -6.72 5.54 -14.81
CA TRP A 140 -6.47 4.17 -14.41
C TRP A 140 -5.39 4.10 -13.34
N ALA A 141 -5.68 3.36 -12.27
CA ALA A 141 -4.68 2.97 -11.29
C ALA A 141 -4.95 1.55 -10.79
N GLY A 142 -3.89 0.79 -10.52
CA GLY A 142 -3.97 -0.44 -9.75
C GLY A 142 -4.33 -0.14 -8.30
N ILE A 143 -5.12 -1.01 -7.66
CA ILE A 143 -5.33 -1.04 -6.21
C ILE A 143 -4.24 -1.90 -5.53
N LEU A 144 -3.14 -2.16 -6.24
CA LEU A 144 -1.95 -2.78 -5.65
C LEU A 144 -1.42 -1.92 -4.51
N ASP A 145 -1.00 -2.57 -3.42
CA ASP A 145 -0.56 -1.92 -2.20
C ASP A 145 0.87 -1.36 -2.28
N SER A 146 1.36 -1.10 -3.48
CA SER A 146 2.68 -0.55 -3.74
C SER A 146 2.73 0.96 -3.48
N GLY A 147 2.21 1.39 -2.32
CA GLY A 147 2.12 2.79 -1.91
C GLY A 147 3.46 3.52 -1.80
N ASP A 148 4.60 2.82 -1.86
CA ASP A 148 5.92 3.49 -1.79
C ASP A 148 7.10 2.73 -2.43
N VAL A 149 6.95 1.48 -2.89
CA VAL A 149 8.12 0.69 -3.36
C VAL A 149 8.76 1.32 -4.62
N PHE A 150 7.97 2.05 -5.44
CA PHE A 150 8.47 2.70 -6.65
C PHE A 150 7.99 4.14 -6.89
N GLY A 151 7.26 4.75 -5.94
CA GLY A 151 6.70 6.10 -6.11
C GLY A 151 5.62 6.22 -7.21
N GLU A 152 5.10 5.10 -7.68
CA GLU A 152 4.01 5.01 -8.66
C GLU A 152 2.88 4.16 -8.05
N GLY A 153 1.86 4.80 -7.48
CA GLY A 153 0.77 4.11 -6.79
C GLY A 153 -0.26 5.08 -6.21
N LEU A 154 -1.43 4.56 -5.85
CA LEU A 154 -2.42 5.31 -5.07
C LEU A 154 -1.90 5.50 -3.63
N ILE A 155 -2.19 6.65 -3.02
CA ILE A 155 -1.96 6.80 -1.58
C ILE A 155 -2.83 5.77 -0.83
N ILE A 156 -2.30 5.24 0.28
CA ILE A 156 -2.94 4.14 1.05
C ILE A 156 -4.42 4.43 1.36
N GLY A 157 -4.75 5.65 1.78
CA GLY A 157 -6.15 6.03 2.05
C GLY A 157 -7.07 5.92 0.82
N MET A 158 -6.59 6.27 -0.37
CA MET A 158 -7.34 6.14 -1.61
C MET A 158 -7.42 4.69 -2.08
N ASN A 159 -6.32 3.94 -1.95
CA ASN A 159 -6.29 2.50 -2.19
C ASN A 159 -7.35 1.77 -1.36
N ARG A 160 -7.35 1.97 -0.04
CA ARG A 160 -8.30 1.33 0.89
C ARG A 160 -9.73 1.85 0.76
N GLY A 161 -9.89 3.12 0.39
CA GLY A 161 -11.19 3.74 0.19
C GLY A 161 -11.91 3.26 -1.07
N LEU A 162 -11.20 3.10 -2.19
CA LEU A 162 -11.80 2.71 -3.47
C LEU A 162 -12.45 1.31 -3.43
N LEU A 163 -11.98 0.43 -2.56
CA LEU A 163 -12.57 -0.91 -2.32
C LEU A 163 -14.01 -0.83 -1.80
N GLU A 164 -14.37 0.25 -1.12
CA GLU A 164 -15.70 0.43 -0.55
C GLU A 164 -16.75 0.86 -1.59
N PHE A 165 -16.32 1.31 -2.77
CA PHE A 165 -17.21 1.80 -3.81
C PHE A 165 -17.49 0.72 -4.86
N LYS A 166 -18.77 0.45 -5.14
CA LYS A 166 -19.15 -0.37 -6.28
C LYS A 166 -18.90 0.36 -7.59
N SER A 167 -18.52 -0.40 -8.61
CA SER A 167 -18.42 0.10 -9.98
C SER A 167 -19.75 0.66 -10.51
N GLY A 168 -19.67 1.73 -11.30
CA GLY A 168 -20.83 2.41 -11.89
C GLY A 168 -21.33 1.79 -13.20
N THR A 169 -22.39 2.38 -13.78
CA THR A 169 -22.88 2.00 -15.12
C THR A 169 -22.10 2.65 -16.25
N TRP A 170 -21.96 1.92 -17.35
CA TRP A 170 -21.48 2.44 -18.63
C TRP A 170 -22.56 3.26 -19.34
N THR A 171 -22.25 4.51 -19.69
CA THR A 171 -23.01 5.24 -20.70
C THR A 171 -22.08 5.76 -21.78
N THR A 172 -22.09 5.12 -22.96
CA THR A 172 -21.57 5.74 -24.19
C THR A 172 -22.47 6.90 -24.55
N ASN A 173 -21.96 8.12 -24.45
CA ASN A 173 -22.63 9.28 -25.02
C ASN A 173 -22.68 9.14 -26.56
N LEU A 174 -23.75 9.65 -27.17
CA LEU A 174 -23.96 9.61 -28.64
C LEU A 174 -22.85 10.35 -29.43
N ASP A 175 -22.01 11.14 -28.74
CA ASP A 175 -20.89 11.89 -29.30
C ASP A 175 -19.55 11.12 -29.30
N GLY A 176 -19.54 9.87 -28.82
CA GLY A 176 -18.33 9.05 -28.78
C GLY A 176 -17.36 9.40 -27.64
N SER A 177 -17.74 10.28 -26.71
CA SER A 177 -17.01 10.43 -25.45
C SER A 177 -17.26 9.20 -24.57
N ILE A 178 -16.17 8.66 -24.03
CA ILE A 178 -16.16 7.50 -23.14
C ILE A 178 -15.76 8.04 -21.76
N SER A 179 -16.68 7.98 -20.80
CA SER A 179 -16.32 8.02 -19.37
C SER A 179 -16.22 6.58 -18.91
N LEU A 180 -15.00 6.18 -18.57
CA LEU A 180 -14.62 4.80 -18.36
C LEU A 180 -14.43 4.64 -16.84
N ASN A 181 -15.31 3.95 -16.13
CA ASN A 181 -15.06 3.48 -14.77
C ASN A 181 -14.94 1.96 -14.83
N LEU A 182 -13.86 1.50 -15.47
CA LEU A 182 -13.57 0.10 -15.67
C LEU A 182 -12.81 -0.46 -14.47
N VAL A 183 -13.13 -1.70 -14.11
CA VAL A 183 -12.26 -2.56 -13.31
C VAL A 183 -11.53 -3.47 -14.29
N LYS A 184 -10.19 -3.47 -14.32
CA LYS A 184 -9.40 -4.45 -15.08
C LYS A 184 -8.92 -5.50 -14.09
N GLN A 185 -9.49 -6.69 -14.18
CA GLN A 185 -8.95 -7.89 -13.55
C GLN A 185 -7.70 -8.30 -14.33
N GLU A 186 -6.53 -8.02 -13.79
CA GLU A 186 -5.34 -8.85 -14.00
C GLU A 186 -5.12 -9.48 -12.62
N THR A 187 -5.92 -10.51 -12.31
CA THR A 187 -6.05 -11.02 -10.94
C THR A 187 -4.94 -11.96 -10.54
N ASP A 188 -4.24 -12.58 -11.50
CA ASP A 188 -3.16 -13.56 -11.34
C ASP A 188 -1.96 -13.04 -12.14
N TRP A 189 -0.95 -12.51 -11.45
CA TRP A 189 0.13 -11.73 -12.07
C TRP A 189 1.25 -12.62 -12.61
N ASP A 190 1.62 -13.67 -11.89
CA ASP A 190 2.70 -14.59 -12.21
C ASP A 190 2.21 -15.78 -13.09
N HIS A 191 0.89 -16.01 -13.12
CA HIS A 191 0.17 -17.06 -13.86
C HIS A 191 0.34 -18.46 -13.28
N ASP A 192 0.37 -18.58 -11.95
CA ASP A 192 0.37 -19.87 -11.27
C ASP A 192 -1.01 -20.46 -10.97
N GLY A 193 -2.09 -19.68 -11.21
CA GLY A 193 -3.46 -20.12 -11.01
C GLY A 193 -4.07 -19.72 -9.67
N ILE A 194 -3.36 -18.97 -8.84
CA ILE A 194 -3.92 -18.24 -7.70
C ILE A 194 -4.17 -16.80 -8.14
N ASP A 195 -5.35 -16.25 -7.84
CA ASP A 195 -5.50 -14.81 -7.97
C ASP A 195 -4.64 -14.15 -6.88
N SER A 196 -3.69 -13.31 -7.25
CA SER A 196 -2.83 -12.44 -6.44
C SER A 196 -3.47 -11.72 -5.25
N MET A 197 -4.79 -11.69 -5.14
CA MET A 197 -5.49 -11.17 -3.96
C MET A 197 -5.59 -12.18 -2.81
N TYR A 198 -5.34 -13.46 -3.08
CA TYR A 198 -5.34 -14.54 -2.10
C TYR A 198 -3.93 -14.92 -1.68
N GLU A 199 -2.94 -14.20 -2.18
CA GLU A 199 -1.52 -14.34 -1.84
C GLU A 199 -1.12 -13.37 -0.70
N ASP A 200 -2.12 -12.74 -0.08
CA ASP A 200 -2.05 -12.02 1.21
C ASP A 200 -2.07 -13.07 2.34
N VAL A 201 -0.91 -13.64 2.63
CA VAL A 201 -0.79 -14.82 3.50
C VAL A 201 -1.18 -14.51 4.93
N ASP A 202 -0.87 -13.31 5.43
CA ASP A 202 -1.18 -12.90 6.80
C ASP A 202 -2.56 -12.19 6.93
N GLY A 203 -3.20 -11.85 5.82
CA GLY A 203 -4.53 -11.24 5.75
C GLY A 203 -4.56 -9.77 6.16
N ASN A 204 -3.42 -9.09 6.14
CA ASN A 204 -3.30 -7.68 6.53
C ASN A 204 -3.69 -6.70 5.38
N GLY A 205 -3.91 -7.23 4.17
CA GLY A 205 -4.26 -6.47 2.96
C GLY A 205 -3.09 -5.79 2.27
N ILE A 206 -1.86 -6.18 2.59
CA ILE A 206 -0.59 -5.72 2.03
C ILE A 206 0.03 -6.93 1.32
N LEU A 207 0.11 -6.90 -0.01
CA LEU A 207 0.73 -8.01 -0.78
C LEU A 207 2.25 -7.87 -0.92
N THR A 208 2.80 -6.77 -0.41
CA THR A 208 4.20 -6.37 -0.68
C THR A 208 5.17 -6.71 0.45
N ASP A 209 4.68 -7.35 1.50
CA ASP A 209 5.44 -7.89 2.64
C ASP A 209 5.31 -9.41 2.76
N ASP A 210 4.47 -10.07 1.95
CA ASP A 210 4.40 -11.52 1.83
C ASP A 210 5.45 -12.05 0.83
N ASP A 211 6.42 -12.78 1.38
CA ASP A 211 7.54 -13.44 0.70
C ASP A 211 7.84 -14.73 1.49
N THR A 212 7.25 -15.84 1.06
CA THR A 212 7.21 -17.10 1.83
C THR A 212 8.59 -17.75 1.95
N ASP A 213 9.39 -17.76 0.88
CA ASP A 213 10.73 -18.37 0.87
C ASP A 213 11.88 -17.39 1.21
N GLY A 214 11.60 -16.08 1.22
CA GLY A 214 12.53 -15.01 1.57
C GLY A 214 13.53 -14.67 0.46
N ASP A 215 13.23 -14.98 -0.80
CA ASP A 215 14.13 -14.73 -1.94
C ASP A 215 14.04 -13.29 -2.50
N ASN A 216 13.12 -12.47 -1.97
CA ASN A 216 12.75 -11.10 -2.37
C ASN A 216 11.92 -11.01 -3.66
N ILE A 217 11.31 -12.11 -4.10
CA ILE A 217 10.18 -12.12 -5.00
C ILE A 217 8.95 -12.29 -4.11
N LEU A 218 7.98 -11.40 -4.27
CA LEU A 218 6.76 -11.42 -3.47
C LEU A 218 5.87 -12.53 -4.02
N ASN A 219 5.13 -13.26 -3.17
CA ASN A 219 4.33 -14.42 -3.59
C ASN A 219 3.52 -14.12 -4.86
N PHE A 220 2.80 -12.99 -4.89
CA PHE A 220 2.01 -12.60 -6.06
C PHE A 220 2.77 -12.40 -7.38
N ALA A 221 4.09 -12.35 -7.34
CA ALA A 221 4.98 -12.24 -8.49
C ALA A 221 6.02 -13.36 -8.55
N ASP A 222 5.96 -14.32 -7.63
CA ASP A 222 6.72 -15.56 -7.61
C ASP A 222 5.85 -16.68 -8.18
N SER A 223 6.48 -17.72 -8.72
CA SER A 223 5.79 -18.88 -9.29
C SER A 223 6.16 -20.18 -8.59
N ASP A 224 6.92 -20.07 -7.50
CA ASP A 224 7.52 -21.11 -6.65
C ASP A 224 7.62 -20.53 -5.22
N ASP A 225 6.45 -20.19 -4.64
CA ASP A 225 6.34 -19.32 -3.45
C ASP A 225 7.13 -19.85 -2.23
N ASP A 226 7.23 -21.16 -2.08
CA ASP A 226 7.92 -21.82 -0.97
C ASP A 226 9.38 -22.19 -1.28
N GLY A 227 9.82 -21.99 -2.52
CA GLY A 227 11.18 -22.23 -3.00
C GLY A 227 11.60 -23.69 -2.97
N ASP A 228 10.67 -24.64 -2.99
CA ASP A 228 10.96 -26.09 -2.97
C ASP A 228 11.41 -26.63 -4.35
N GLY A 229 11.17 -25.85 -5.42
CA GLY A 229 11.53 -26.17 -6.79
C GLY A 229 10.43 -26.83 -7.62
N LYS A 230 9.23 -27.03 -7.06
CA LYS A 230 7.98 -27.26 -7.77
C LYS A 230 7.29 -25.91 -7.95
N LEU A 231 6.68 -25.70 -9.11
CA LEU A 231 5.99 -24.43 -9.34
C LEU A 231 4.65 -24.47 -8.60
N THR A 232 4.21 -23.36 -8.01
CA THR A 232 2.93 -23.21 -7.31
C THR A 232 1.78 -23.90 -8.08
N LYS A 233 1.66 -23.62 -9.39
CA LYS A 233 0.63 -24.23 -10.27
C LYS A 233 0.63 -25.76 -10.36
N ASP A 234 1.78 -26.39 -10.13
CA ASP A 234 1.98 -27.83 -10.22
C ASP A 234 1.66 -28.54 -8.89
N GLU A 235 1.29 -27.78 -7.86
CA GLU A 235 1.02 -28.23 -6.48
C GLU A 235 -0.46 -28.17 -6.11
N HIS A 236 -1.32 -28.10 -7.13
CA HIS A 236 -2.77 -28.06 -6.97
C HIS A 236 -3.26 -26.92 -6.04
N PRO A 237 -2.85 -25.67 -6.30
CA PRO A 237 -3.17 -24.53 -5.44
C PRO A 237 -4.66 -24.14 -5.54
N ASP A 238 -5.30 -24.43 -6.67
CA ASP A 238 -6.74 -24.25 -6.87
C ASP A 238 -7.32 -25.42 -7.68
N PRO A 239 -7.76 -26.50 -7.01
CA PRO A 239 -8.34 -27.66 -7.67
C PRO A 239 -9.65 -27.39 -8.42
N ASN A 240 -10.39 -26.33 -8.08
CA ASN A 240 -11.69 -26.03 -8.68
C ASN A 240 -11.61 -25.02 -9.84
N GLY A 241 -10.52 -24.25 -9.94
CA GLY A 241 -10.21 -23.33 -11.02
C GLY A 241 -10.95 -22.00 -10.95
N ASP A 242 -11.34 -21.55 -9.75
CA ASP A 242 -11.99 -20.25 -9.53
C ASP A 242 -11.05 -19.12 -9.08
N GLY A 243 -9.75 -19.40 -9.03
CA GLY A 243 -8.66 -18.52 -8.64
C GLY A 243 -8.48 -18.41 -7.11
N ASN A 244 -9.32 -19.07 -6.31
CA ASN A 244 -9.31 -18.98 -4.86
C ASN A 244 -8.69 -20.25 -4.23
N PRO A 245 -7.61 -20.14 -3.43
CA PRO A 245 -6.91 -21.30 -2.87
C PRO A 245 -7.60 -21.92 -1.65
N GLU A 246 -8.86 -21.58 -1.34
CA GLU A 246 -9.62 -22.17 -0.22
C GLU A 246 -9.77 -23.71 -0.31
N ASP A 247 -9.59 -24.30 -1.50
CA ASP A 247 -9.55 -25.74 -1.69
C ASP A 247 -8.19 -26.28 -2.12
N ALA A 248 -7.11 -25.52 -1.90
CA ALA A 248 -5.74 -25.93 -2.15
C ALA A 248 -5.40 -27.28 -1.50
N GLN A 249 -4.51 -28.02 -2.15
CA GLN A 249 -4.02 -29.28 -1.62
C GLN A 249 -3.13 -29.06 -0.39
N ASP A 250 -3.32 -29.90 0.63
CA ASP A 250 -2.47 -30.04 1.82
C ASP A 250 -2.18 -31.54 1.98
N SER A 251 -0.99 -31.94 1.56
CA SER A 251 -0.55 -33.34 1.43
C SER A 251 -0.19 -33.97 2.76
N ASP A 252 0.39 -33.19 3.67
CA ASP A 252 0.93 -33.68 4.94
C ASP A 252 -0.06 -33.48 6.13
N GLY A 253 -1.07 -32.63 5.93
CA GLY A 253 -2.18 -32.38 6.82
C GLY A 253 -1.85 -31.45 7.98
N ASP A 254 -0.82 -30.61 7.85
CA ASP A 254 -0.39 -29.67 8.89
C ASP A 254 -1.19 -28.36 8.91
N GLY A 255 -1.95 -28.10 7.85
CA GLY A 255 -2.80 -26.92 7.67
C GLY A 255 -2.19 -25.81 6.80
N THR A 256 -0.98 -26.00 6.29
CA THR A 256 -0.35 -25.15 5.27
C THR A 256 -0.58 -25.80 3.90
N PRO A 257 -1.08 -25.06 2.89
CA PRO A 257 -1.18 -25.58 1.53
C PRO A 257 0.19 -25.97 0.95
N ASP A 258 0.24 -26.99 0.09
CA ASP A 258 1.47 -27.51 -0.51
C ASP A 258 2.30 -26.40 -1.18
N TYR A 259 1.65 -25.44 -1.86
CA TYR A 259 2.33 -24.33 -2.54
C TYR A 259 2.97 -23.28 -1.61
N LEU A 260 2.71 -23.35 -0.30
CA LEU A 260 3.33 -22.52 0.73
C LEU A 260 4.17 -23.37 1.72
N ASP A 261 4.37 -24.66 1.44
CA ASP A 261 5.02 -25.62 2.34
C ASP A 261 6.13 -26.43 1.65
N ALA A 262 7.35 -25.97 1.85
CA ALA A 262 8.56 -26.57 1.30
C ALA A 262 8.87 -27.99 1.83
N ASP A 263 8.16 -28.46 2.87
CA ASP A 263 8.33 -29.79 3.47
C ASP A 263 7.22 -30.80 3.07
N SER A 264 6.28 -30.43 2.18
CA SER A 264 5.08 -31.21 1.77
C SER A 264 5.30 -32.54 1.00
#